data_AF-A0A352VH56-F1
#
_entry.id   AF-A0A352VH56-F1
#
_cell.length_a   1.000
_cell.length_b   1.000
_cell.length_c   1.000
_cell.angle_alpha   90.00
_cell.angle_beta   90.00
_cell.angle_gamma   90.00
#
_symmetry.space_group_name_H-M   'P 1'
#
loop_
_entity.id
_entity.type
_entity.pdbx_description
1 polymer ?
#
loop_
_entity_poly.entity_id
_entity_poly.type
_entity_poly.pdbx_seq_one_letter_code
_entity_poly.pdbx_strand_id
1 'polypeptide(L)'
;MFKTLRGRLITVLIVTLIAGWQLINKGLKLGLDLQGGMHIVLEVDDPEGTMTAEARSDMIDQVVRIIRFRIDEFGVNEPLIQKVGAERVIVELAGLQGDEDRAKEIVQRNAYLEFKLVLPTTDMDNALSRIDRSIVANLGIDSIRAMGRDVVGNDQQALQDLLFGGRDTTSADAEADSTGATSEEAEADSRADDLRPFSSLLNVGDILGTYLVAIEDVPTAEYFLSLADVQRAFPRDQVMQWAEDIEARGARNYKYLYVLEEDPFLTGDLLENATAGRDPQFNQSQVQFELSRAGGRQFSQFTAQHVGDYLAIVLDGQVMSAPVIRDRIGARGQIEMGSGTPLEEAADLALVLRAGALPARITVIEERTVGPSLGQDSIDQGQVAGIVGMIMVVLIMIAYYRMAGVLAVSALGVYSILVLGSLAGIGATLTVPGIAGLILSIGMAVDANVLIFERIREELDHGRAPRTAVDEGFGHALSAIVDANITTLITALILYQFGSGPVRGFAWTLSIGIIMSFFSALFVTRSFFLLYLSRKKTTDPISI
;
A
#
# COMPACT_ATOMS: atom_id res chain seq x y z
N MET A 1 -5.80 6.08 53.08
CA MET A 1 -6.94 6.09 52.14
C MET A 1 -7.53 4.70 51.88
N PHE A 2 -6.72 3.64 51.67
CA PHE A 2 -7.20 2.29 51.29
C PHE A 2 -7.71 1.36 52.42
N LYS A 3 -7.56 1.76 53.69
CA LYS A 3 -7.99 0.94 54.85
C LYS A 3 -9.45 1.18 55.25
N THR A 4 -10.05 2.31 54.86
CA THR A 4 -11.44 2.63 55.21
C THR A 4 -12.38 2.28 54.05
N LEU A 5 -13.54 1.73 54.38
CA LEU A 5 -14.56 1.31 53.41
C LEU A 5 -15.00 2.46 52.49
N ARG A 6 -15.16 3.67 53.05
CA ARG A 6 -15.47 4.89 52.29
C ARG A 6 -14.36 5.26 51.32
N GLY A 7 -13.08 5.12 51.72
CA GLY A 7 -11.95 5.42 50.85
C GLY A 7 -11.89 4.48 49.65
N ARG A 8 -12.15 3.18 49.85
CA ARG A 8 -12.19 2.20 48.74
C ARG A 8 -13.29 2.51 47.74
N LEU A 9 -14.51 2.79 48.21
CA LEU A 9 -15.64 3.11 47.33
C LEU A 9 -15.42 4.40 46.52
N ILE A 10 -14.84 5.43 47.14
CA ILE A 10 -14.46 6.66 46.42
C ILE A 10 -13.43 6.35 45.33
N THR A 11 -12.43 5.52 45.63
CA THR A 11 -11.44 5.10 44.61
C THR A 11 -12.11 4.37 43.45
N VAL A 12 -12.99 3.39 43.72
CA VAL A 12 -13.71 2.68 42.64
C VAL A 12 -14.49 3.66 41.78
N LEU A 13 -15.22 4.59 42.40
CA LEU A 13 -16.03 5.57 41.69
C LEU A 13 -15.18 6.52 40.83
N ILE A 14 -14.07 7.03 41.37
CA ILE A 14 -13.15 7.91 40.62
C ILE A 14 -12.55 7.17 39.42
N VAL A 15 -12.03 5.96 39.62
CA VAL A 15 -11.40 5.19 38.53
C VAL A 15 -12.43 4.85 37.46
N THR A 16 -13.65 4.49 37.85
CA THR A 16 -14.74 4.20 36.89
C THR A 16 -15.15 5.44 36.11
N LEU A 17 -15.22 6.62 36.76
CA LEU A 17 -15.53 7.88 36.08
C LEU A 17 -14.43 8.29 35.10
N ILE A 18 -13.16 8.13 35.46
CA ILE A 18 -12.03 8.42 34.58
C ILE A 18 -12.07 7.50 33.35
N ALA A 19 -12.29 6.20 33.56
CA ALA A 19 -12.39 5.23 32.47
C ALA A 19 -13.59 5.52 31.55
N GLY A 20 -14.76 5.84 32.13
CA GLY A 20 -15.95 6.22 31.37
C GLY A 20 -15.74 7.52 30.58
N TRP A 21 -15.07 8.51 31.17
CA TRP A 21 -14.72 9.76 30.49
C TRP A 21 -13.75 9.53 29.31
N GLN A 22 -12.75 8.68 29.49
CA GLN A 22 -11.84 8.30 28.39
C GLN A 22 -12.59 7.61 27.25
N LEU A 23 -13.52 6.71 27.58
CA LEU A 23 -14.31 6.00 26.59
C LEU A 23 -15.16 6.93 25.73
N ILE A 24 -15.81 7.94 26.34
CA ILE A 24 -16.67 8.89 25.64
C ILE A 24 -15.86 9.85 24.75
N ASN A 25 -14.71 10.33 25.25
CA ASN A 25 -13.93 11.35 24.53
C ASN A 25 -13.06 10.79 23.41
N LYS A 26 -12.44 9.61 23.62
CA LYS A 26 -11.50 9.05 22.65
C LYS A 26 -12.13 8.06 21.68
N GLY A 27 -13.26 7.44 22.05
CA GLY A 27 -13.82 6.33 21.30
C GLY A 27 -12.91 5.10 21.31
N LEU A 28 -13.40 3.98 20.77
CA LEU A 28 -12.58 2.79 20.54
C LEU A 28 -12.05 2.83 19.12
N LYS A 29 -10.73 2.61 18.96
CA LYS A 29 -10.16 2.39 17.63
C LYS A 29 -10.54 1.00 17.17
N LEU A 30 -11.10 0.87 15.98
CA LEU A 30 -11.48 -0.42 15.39
C LEU A 30 -10.39 -0.83 14.40
N GLY A 31 -10.08 -2.12 14.34
CA GLY A 31 -9.10 -2.66 13.40
C GLY A 31 -9.69 -2.94 12.02
N LEU A 32 -8.80 -3.30 11.09
CA LEU A 32 -9.12 -3.60 9.69
C LEU A 32 -10.26 -4.62 9.53
N ASP A 33 -10.23 -5.70 10.32
CA ASP A 33 -11.25 -6.75 10.28
C ASP A 33 -12.67 -6.27 10.63
N LEU A 34 -12.79 -5.12 11.30
CA LEU A 34 -14.06 -4.54 11.75
C LEU A 34 -14.52 -3.40 10.84
N GLN A 35 -13.60 -2.57 10.35
CA GLN A 35 -13.93 -1.41 9.51
C GLN A 35 -13.90 -1.71 8.01
N GLY A 36 -13.30 -2.84 7.63
CA GLY A 36 -12.88 -3.08 6.25
C GLY A 36 -11.64 -2.26 5.88
N GLY A 37 -11.01 -2.67 4.79
CA GLY A 37 -9.85 -2.01 4.22
C GLY A 37 -8.83 -2.99 3.63
N MET A 38 -7.59 -2.54 3.50
CA MET A 38 -6.55 -3.22 2.76
C MET A 38 -5.29 -3.48 3.61
N HIS A 39 -4.75 -4.69 3.51
CA HIS A 39 -3.45 -5.09 4.06
C HIS A 39 -2.52 -5.47 2.92
N ILE A 40 -1.42 -4.73 2.75
CA ILE A 40 -0.41 -4.93 1.72
C ILE A 40 0.93 -5.22 2.38
N VAL A 41 1.63 -6.26 1.90
CA VAL A 41 3.03 -6.53 2.22
C VAL A 41 3.88 -6.20 1.01
N LEU A 42 4.75 -5.21 1.18
CA LEU A 42 5.67 -4.71 0.16
C LEU A 42 7.07 -5.24 0.41
N GLU A 43 7.77 -5.62 -0.65
CA GLU A 43 9.21 -5.91 -0.66
C GLU A 43 9.93 -4.87 -1.49
N VAL A 44 11.08 -4.41 -1.01
CA VAL A 44 11.97 -3.59 -1.83
C VAL A 44 12.73 -4.51 -2.78
N ASP A 45 12.63 -4.25 -4.08
CA ASP A 45 13.31 -5.03 -5.11
C ASP A 45 14.83 -4.76 -5.06
N ASP A 46 15.62 -5.83 -5.02
CA ASP A 46 17.09 -5.80 -5.11
C ASP A 46 17.56 -6.93 -6.04
N PRO A 47 17.45 -6.74 -7.37
CA PRO A 47 17.72 -7.80 -8.35
C PRO A 47 19.19 -8.20 -8.40
N GLU A 48 20.12 -7.32 -7.98
CA GLU A 48 21.56 -7.62 -8.00
C GLU A 48 22.09 -8.12 -6.65
N GLY A 49 21.32 -7.99 -5.56
CA GLY A 49 21.73 -8.42 -4.22
C GLY A 49 22.97 -7.69 -3.71
N THR A 50 23.32 -6.55 -4.31
CA THR A 50 24.56 -5.80 -4.05
C THR A 50 24.42 -4.87 -2.85
N MET A 51 23.21 -4.72 -2.31
CA MET A 51 22.93 -3.82 -1.20
C MET A 51 23.47 -4.35 0.13
N THR A 52 24.19 -3.49 0.86
CA THR A 52 24.54 -3.77 2.25
C THR A 52 23.28 -3.76 3.12
N ALA A 53 23.30 -4.51 4.23
CA ALA A 53 22.16 -4.55 5.16
C ALA A 53 21.80 -3.16 5.74
N GLU A 54 22.79 -2.28 5.88
CA GLU A 54 22.60 -0.89 6.32
C GLU A 54 21.91 -0.04 5.24
N ALA A 55 22.41 -0.08 4.00
CA ALA A 55 21.80 0.66 2.88
C ALA A 55 20.35 0.21 2.61
N ARG A 56 20.08 -1.09 2.73
CA ARG A 56 18.72 -1.64 2.61
C ARG A 56 17.80 -1.13 3.73
N SER A 57 18.31 -1.07 4.96
CA SER A 57 17.54 -0.54 6.09
C SER A 57 17.18 0.94 5.89
N ASP A 58 18.15 1.77 5.49
CA ASP A 58 17.95 3.20 5.27
C ASP A 58 16.97 3.47 4.12
N MET A 59 17.03 2.65 3.06
CA MET A 59 16.07 2.72 1.96
C MET A 59 14.66 2.34 2.38
N ILE A 60 14.50 1.30 3.19
CA ILE A 60 13.20 0.95 3.76
C ILE A 60 12.67 2.09 4.62
N ASP A 61 13.52 2.73 5.42
CA ASP A 61 13.08 3.86 6.25
C ASP A 61 12.66 5.05 5.38
N GLN A 62 13.29 5.27 4.22
CA GLN A 62 12.85 6.27 3.24
C GLN A 62 11.54 5.89 2.56
N VAL A 63 11.38 4.63 2.14
CA VAL A 63 10.12 4.11 1.57
C VAL A 63 8.97 4.27 2.57
N VAL A 64 9.17 3.91 3.84
CA VAL A 64 8.18 4.09 4.91
C VAL A 64 7.79 5.56 5.08
N ARG A 65 8.75 6.49 5.01
CA ARG A 65 8.45 7.94 5.09
C ARG A 65 7.61 8.42 3.91
N ILE A 66 7.97 8.03 2.69
CA ILE A 66 7.25 8.44 1.47
C ILE A 66 5.84 7.84 1.47
N ILE A 67 5.72 6.54 1.72
CA ILE A 67 4.42 5.84 1.78
C ILE A 67 3.53 6.47 2.85
N ARG A 68 4.07 6.77 4.04
CA ARG A 68 3.31 7.47 5.09
C ARG A 68 2.80 8.82 4.62
N PHE A 69 3.66 9.64 4.02
CA PHE A 69 3.25 10.94 3.50
C PHE A 69 2.16 10.83 2.42
N ARG A 70 2.27 9.87 1.49
CA ARG A 70 1.26 9.63 0.46
C ARG A 70 -0.09 9.23 1.05
N ILE A 71 -0.08 8.34 2.03
CA ILE A 71 -1.30 7.85 2.67
C ILE A 71 -1.95 8.94 3.53
N ASP A 72 -1.15 9.72 4.26
CA ASP A 72 -1.63 10.83 5.07
C ASP A 72 -2.32 11.89 4.21
N GLU A 73 -1.72 12.24 3.05
CA GLU A 73 -2.29 13.19 2.10
C GLU A 73 -3.44 12.59 1.26
N PHE A 74 -3.49 11.27 1.06
CA PHE A 74 -4.68 10.60 0.51
C PHE A 74 -5.88 10.69 1.47
N GLY A 75 -5.64 10.99 2.74
CA GLY A 75 -6.69 11.19 3.74
C GLY A 75 -7.16 9.90 4.42
N VAL A 76 -6.33 8.85 4.42
CA VAL A 76 -6.66 7.63 5.17
C VAL A 76 -6.60 7.90 6.66
N ASN A 77 -7.66 7.51 7.36
CA ASN A 77 -7.69 7.63 8.81
C ASN A 77 -6.84 6.53 9.45
N GLU A 78 -5.74 6.94 10.10
CA GLU A 78 -4.91 6.08 10.96
C GLU A 78 -4.23 4.88 10.26
N PRO A 79 -3.36 5.10 9.26
CA PRO A 79 -2.66 4.01 8.59
C PRO A 79 -1.62 3.33 9.49
N LEU A 80 -1.53 2.00 9.40
CA LEU A 80 -0.50 1.22 10.08
C LEU A 80 0.60 0.86 9.09
N ILE A 81 1.74 1.55 9.19
CA ILE A 81 2.90 1.28 8.34
C ILE A 81 4.03 0.80 9.24
N GLN A 82 4.40 -0.47 9.09
CA GLN A 82 5.43 -1.13 9.91
C GLN A 82 6.45 -1.85 9.05
N LYS A 83 7.71 -1.70 9.40
CA LYS A 83 8.79 -2.54 8.86
C LYS A 83 8.73 -3.92 9.53
N VAL A 84 8.79 -4.98 8.72
CA VAL A 84 8.86 -6.36 9.19
C VAL A 84 10.13 -7.00 8.66
N GLY A 85 11.03 -7.36 9.59
CA GLY A 85 12.35 -7.87 9.24
C GLY A 85 13.24 -6.79 8.61
N ALA A 86 14.10 -7.21 7.67
CA ALA A 86 15.06 -6.33 7.01
C ALA A 86 14.66 -5.93 5.58
N GLU A 87 13.54 -6.45 5.05
CA GLU A 87 13.23 -6.39 3.61
C GLU A 87 11.78 -5.98 3.31
N ARG A 88 10.89 -6.07 4.31
CA ARG A 88 9.45 -5.93 4.08
C ARG A 88 8.84 -4.77 4.82
N VAL A 89 7.83 -4.16 4.20
CA VAL A 89 6.99 -3.12 4.77
C VAL A 89 5.54 -3.59 4.72
N ILE A 90 4.90 -3.67 5.87
CA ILE A 90 3.46 -3.92 5.98
C ILE A 90 2.74 -2.58 6.02
N VAL A 91 1.74 -2.43 5.18
CA VAL A 91 0.86 -1.27 5.08
C VAL A 91 -0.58 -1.75 5.31
N GLU A 92 -1.21 -1.32 6.39
CA GLU A 92 -2.62 -1.56 6.64
C GLU A 92 -3.39 -0.23 6.59
N LEU A 93 -4.39 -0.17 5.71
CA LEU A 93 -5.23 0.99 5.48
C LEU A 93 -6.67 0.64 5.83
N ALA A 94 -7.19 1.20 6.91
CA ALA A 94 -8.55 0.98 7.35
C ALA A 94 -9.51 2.04 6.77
N GLY A 95 -10.77 1.67 6.58
CA GLY A 95 -11.83 2.61 6.20
C GLY A 95 -11.74 3.15 4.77
N LEU A 96 -10.98 2.50 3.90
CA LEU A 96 -11.04 2.72 2.46
C LEU A 96 -12.38 2.15 1.94
N GLN A 97 -13.28 3.01 1.47
CA GLN A 97 -14.58 2.59 0.95
C GLN A 97 -14.57 2.68 -0.58
N GLY A 98 -14.22 1.59 -1.27
CA GLY A 98 -14.20 1.54 -2.74
C GLY A 98 -13.00 2.23 -3.40
N ASP A 99 -12.07 2.77 -2.60
CA ASP A 99 -10.83 3.43 -3.02
C ASP A 99 -9.60 2.52 -2.81
N GLU A 100 -9.77 1.21 -2.55
CA GLU A 100 -8.65 0.31 -2.28
C GLU A 100 -7.67 0.23 -3.45
N ASP A 101 -8.19 0.09 -4.68
CA ASP A 101 -7.38 0.01 -5.90
C ASP A 101 -6.57 1.31 -6.15
N ARG A 102 -7.17 2.46 -5.85
CA ARG A 102 -6.50 3.77 -5.98
C ARG A 102 -5.42 3.96 -4.93
N ALA A 103 -5.72 3.64 -3.68
CA ALA A 103 -4.75 3.69 -2.59
C ALA A 103 -3.55 2.76 -2.88
N LYS A 104 -3.82 1.59 -3.46
CA LYS A 104 -2.80 0.64 -3.91
C LYS A 104 -1.91 1.25 -4.99
N GLU A 105 -2.49 1.85 -6.03
CA GLU A 105 -1.71 2.49 -7.10
C GLU A 105 -0.80 3.59 -6.54
N ILE A 106 -1.33 4.46 -5.68
CA ILE A 106 -0.57 5.55 -5.04
C ILE A 106 0.60 5.02 -4.21
N VAL A 107 0.40 3.93 -3.48
CA VAL A 107 1.46 3.32 -2.66
C VAL A 107 2.54 2.69 -3.55
N GLN A 108 2.16 2.07 -4.67
CA GLN A 108 3.09 1.36 -5.57
C GLN A 108 3.81 2.26 -6.57
N ARG A 109 3.27 3.43 -6.92
CA ARG A 109 3.82 4.29 -7.97
C ARG A 109 5.22 4.77 -7.63
N ASN A 110 6.21 4.60 -8.51
CA ASN A 110 7.56 5.07 -8.21
C ASN A 110 7.63 6.59 -8.22
N ALA A 111 7.00 7.23 -9.20
CA ALA A 111 6.91 8.67 -9.34
C ALA A 111 8.24 9.37 -9.61
N TYR A 112 9.09 8.72 -10.39
CA TYR A 112 10.33 9.32 -10.82
C TYR A 112 10.05 10.36 -11.92
N LEU A 113 10.07 11.63 -11.54
CA LEU A 113 9.85 12.75 -12.44
C LEU A 113 11.18 13.24 -13.02
N GLU A 114 11.23 13.35 -14.33
CA GLU A 114 12.37 13.85 -15.09
C GLU A 114 11.92 14.95 -16.07
N PHE A 115 12.77 15.97 -16.23
CA PHE A 115 12.60 16.97 -17.29
C PHE A 115 13.71 16.79 -18.31
N LYS A 116 13.32 16.56 -19.57
CA LYS A 116 14.22 16.26 -20.68
C LYS A 116 13.96 17.19 -21.86
N LEU A 117 14.99 17.47 -22.65
CA LEU A 117 14.84 18.19 -23.90
C LEU A 117 14.39 17.23 -24.99
N VAL A 118 13.41 17.64 -25.80
CA VAL A 118 13.05 16.91 -27.01
C VAL A 118 14.04 17.28 -28.11
N LEU A 119 14.66 16.27 -28.71
CA LEU A 119 15.65 16.44 -29.76
C LEU A 119 15.03 16.23 -31.14
N PRO A 120 15.54 16.90 -32.19
CA PRO A 120 15.11 16.64 -33.56
C PRO A 120 15.33 15.18 -33.97
N THR A 121 14.47 14.65 -34.85
CA THR A 121 14.59 13.26 -35.31
C THR A 121 15.80 13.02 -36.21
N THR A 122 16.48 14.05 -36.72
CA THR A 122 17.51 13.93 -37.77
C THR A 122 18.63 12.95 -37.44
N ASP A 123 19.13 12.97 -36.21
CA ASP A 123 20.21 12.07 -35.79
C ASP A 123 19.71 10.64 -35.60
N MET A 124 18.47 10.53 -35.14
CA MET A 124 17.78 9.26 -34.95
C MET A 124 17.42 8.62 -36.28
N ASP A 125 16.95 9.39 -37.26
CA ASP A 125 16.66 8.97 -38.63
C ASP A 125 17.90 8.33 -39.28
N ASN A 126 19.08 8.92 -39.06
CA ASN A 126 20.36 8.37 -39.51
C ASN A 126 20.78 7.09 -38.76
N ALA A 127 20.25 6.88 -37.54
CA ALA A 127 20.49 5.69 -36.74
C ALA A 127 19.48 4.57 -37.01
N LEU A 128 18.30 4.86 -37.57
CA LEU A 128 17.26 3.87 -37.84
C LEU A 128 17.77 2.69 -38.68
N SER A 129 18.61 2.95 -39.70
CA SER A 129 19.20 1.88 -40.50
C SER A 129 20.13 0.97 -39.70
N ARG A 130 20.83 1.50 -38.69
CA ARG A 130 21.67 0.71 -37.78
C ARG A 130 20.83 -0.09 -36.79
N ILE A 131 19.73 0.49 -36.31
CA ILE A 131 18.77 -0.15 -35.42
C ILE A 131 18.08 -1.31 -36.14
N ASP A 132 17.58 -1.10 -37.36
CA ASP A 132 16.98 -2.16 -38.16
C ASP A 132 17.96 -3.33 -38.37
N ARG A 133 19.22 -3.03 -38.67
CA ARG A 133 20.26 -4.06 -38.82
C ARG A 133 20.53 -4.83 -37.52
N SER A 134 20.54 -4.17 -36.35
CA SER A 134 20.75 -4.85 -35.07
C SER A 134 19.58 -5.75 -34.69
N ILE A 135 18.35 -5.36 -35.05
CA ILE A 135 17.14 -6.18 -34.87
C ILE A 135 17.20 -7.43 -35.74
N VAL A 136 17.54 -7.27 -37.03
CA VAL A 136 17.69 -8.40 -37.96
C VAL A 136 18.79 -9.37 -37.49
N ALA A 137 19.91 -8.85 -37.00
CA ALA A 137 21.01 -9.65 -36.49
C ALA A 137 20.65 -10.45 -35.23
N ASN A 138 19.79 -9.93 -34.35
CA ASN A 138 19.43 -10.59 -33.09
C ASN A 138 18.28 -11.60 -33.29
N LEU A 139 17.23 -11.21 -34.00
CA LEU A 139 16.01 -12.02 -34.15
C LEU A 139 16.06 -13.02 -35.31
N GLY A 140 16.88 -12.76 -36.32
CA GLY A 140 16.93 -13.53 -37.56
C GLY A 140 15.73 -13.27 -38.47
N ILE A 141 15.95 -13.46 -39.77
CA ILE A 141 14.99 -13.11 -40.82
C ILE A 141 13.68 -13.93 -40.73
N ASP A 142 13.77 -15.19 -40.30
CA ASP A 142 12.60 -16.08 -40.22
C ASP A 142 11.58 -15.67 -39.15
N SER A 143 12.04 -15.12 -38.02
CA SER A 143 11.14 -14.65 -36.96
C SER A 143 10.47 -13.32 -37.34
N ILE A 144 11.19 -12.44 -38.04
CA ILE A 144 10.67 -11.17 -38.57
C ILE A 144 9.62 -11.43 -39.66
N ARG A 145 9.86 -12.42 -40.53
CA ARG A 145 8.88 -12.87 -41.52
C ARG A 145 7.67 -13.53 -40.88
N ALA A 146 7.85 -14.30 -39.80
CA ALA A 146 6.73 -14.86 -39.03
C ALA A 146 5.87 -13.78 -38.36
N MET A 147 6.45 -12.63 -38.01
CA MET A 147 5.74 -11.43 -37.56
C MET A 147 5.10 -10.62 -38.71
N GLY A 148 5.33 -11.02 -39.97
CA GLY A 148 4.74 -10.40 -41.16
C GLY A 148 5.35 -9.04 -41.53
N ARG A 149 6.62 -8.79 -41.20
CA ARG A 149 7.24 -7.43 -41.26
C ARG A 149 8.38 -7.26 -42.27
N ASP A 150 8.55 -8.17 -43.22
CA ASP A 150 9.46 -8.00 -44.36
C ASP A 150 8.91 -6.91 -45.31
N VAL A 151 9.19 -5.63 -45.06
CA VAL A 151 8.79 -4.54 -45.97
C VAL A 151 9.95 -4.17 -46.88
N VAL A 152 9.90 -4.65 -48.13
CA VAL A 152 10.70 -4.13 -49.25
C VAL A 152 9.89 -3.01 -49.91
N GLY A 153 10.30 -1.77 -49.70
CA GLY A 153 9.79 -0.63 -50.45
C GLY A 153 10.49 -0.53 -51.81
N ASN A 154 9.91 -1.12 -52.87
CA ASN A 154 9.96 -0.63 -54.26
C ASN A 154 9.18 -1.55 -55.22
N ASP A 155 7.85 -1.65 -55.05
CA ASP A 155 6.97 -2.35 -56.00
C ASP A 155 7.00 -1.76 -57.42
N GLN A 156 7.50 -0.53 -57.60
CA GLN A 156 7.58 0.09 -58.92
C GLN A 156 8.66 -0.50 -59.83
N GLN A 157 9.80 -0.94 -59.29
CA GLN A 157 10.87 -1.53 -60.11
C GLN A 157 10.55 -2.98 -60.51
N ALA A 158 9.98 -3.77 -59.59
CA ALA A 158 9.57 -5.14 -59.89
C ALA A 158 8.40 -5.21 -60.89
N LEU A 159 7.45 -4.27 -60.83
CA LEU A 159 6.38 -4.17 -61.81
C LEU A 159 6.89 -3.71 -63.19
N GLN A 160 7.90 -2.83 -63.23
CA GLN A 160 8.47 -2.33 -64.48
C GLN A 160 9.27 -3.41 -65.23
N ASP A 161 9.99 -4.28 -64.51
CA ASP A 161 10.69 -5.43 -65.08
C ASP A 161 9.73 -6.53 -65.58
N LEU A 162 8.57 -6.68 -64.92
CA LEU A 162 7.49 -7.56 -65.36
C LEU A 162 6.67 -7.00 -66.54
N LEU A 163 6.55 -5.68 -66.65
CA LEU A 163 5.82 -4.98 -67.73
C LEU A 163 6.65 -4.78 -69.00
N PHE A 164 7.98 -4.62 -68.88
CA PHE A 164 8.90 -4.40 -70.00
C PHE A 164 9.92 -5.53 -70.12
N GLY A 165 9.44 -6.77 -70.23
CA GLY A 165 10.28 -7.96 -70.35
C GLY A 165 11.42 -7.84 -71.35
N GLY A 166 12.64 -7.75 -70.84
CA GLY A 166 13.88 -7.78 -71.61
C GLY A 166 14.22 -9.19 -72.06
N ARG A 167 13.64 -9.59 -73.19
CA ARG A 167 14.01 -10.81 -73.92
C ARG A 167 15.27 -10.50 -74.73
N ASP A 168 16.40 -11.13 -74.39
CA ASP A 168 17.41 -11.46 -75.39
C ASP A 168 17.99 -12.84 -75.09
N THR A 169 17.63 -13.77 -75.98
CA THR A 169 18.13 -15.14 -76.04
C THR A 169 18.98 -15.23 -77.31
N THR A 170 20.29 -15.45 -77.22
CA THR A 170 21.06 -16.19 -78.25
C THR A 170 22.51 -16.52 -77.83
N SER A 171 22.88 -17.81 -77.97
CA SER A 171 24.20 -18.47 -78.18
C SER A 171 25.26 -18.41 -77.06
N ALA A 172 25.60 -19.55 -76.41
CA ALA A 172 26.62 -20.59 -76.77
C ALA A 172 28.06 -20.06 -76.55
N ASP A 173 29.01 -20.67 -75.82
CA ASP A 173 29.37 -22.06 -75.49
C ASP A 173 30.25 -22.10 -74.21
N ALA A 174 30.37 -23.30 -73.59
CA ALA A 174 31.49 -23.86 -72.78
C ALA A 174 32.05 -23.01 -71.61
N GLU A 175 32.26 -23.52 -70.39
CA GLU A 175 32.89 -24.78 -69.99
C GLU A 175 32.59 -25.00 -68.50
N ALA A 176 32.48 -26.27 -68.09
CA ALA A 176 32.33 -26.66 -66.70
C ALA A 176 33.67 -26.52 -65.98
N ASP A 177 33.69 -25.79 -64.85
CA ASP A 177 34.56 -26.18 -63.75
C ASP A 177 33.84 -26.02 -62.40
N SER A 178 34.03 -27.03 -61.59
CA SER A 178 33.33 -27.32 -60.36
C SER A 178 33.98 -26.60 -59.18
N THR A 179 33.26 -25.66 -58.59
CA THR A 179 33.42 -25.29 -57.17
C THR A 179 32.05 -24.96 -56.59
N GLY A 180 31.37 -26.00 -56.13
CA GLY A 180 30.28 -25.87 -55.18
C GLY A 180 30.85 -25.49 -53.82
N ALA A 181 30.70 -24.21 -53.46
CA ALA A 181 30.64 -23.64 -52.12
C ALA A 181 30.90 -22.12 -52.26
N THR A 182 30.16 -21.29 -51.52
CA THR A 182 30.30 -19.82 -51.38
C THR A 182 29.62 -18.91 -52.42
N SER A 183 28.33 -19.14 -52.71
CA SER A 183 27.49 -18.08 -53.30
C SER A 183 26.13 -17.87 -52.61
N GLU A 184 25.66 -18.78 -51.74
CA GLU A 184 24.43 -18.56 -50.95
C GLU A 184 24.64 -17.64 -49.75
N GLU A 185 25.85 -17.59 -49.17
CA GLU A 185 26.16 -16.70 -48.03
C GLU A 185 26.30 -15.23 -48.45
N ALA A 186 26.82 -14.94 -49.66
CA ALA A 186 26.97 -13.58 -50.17
C ALA A 186 25.65 -12.96 -50.71
N GLU A 187 24.70 -13.80 -51.12
CA GLU A 187 23.36 -13.39 -51.58
C GLU A 187 22.33 -13.25 -50.43
N ALA A 188 22.59 -13.86 -49.27
CA ALA A 188 21.80 -13.66 -48.05
C ALA A 188 22.22 -12.37 -47.33
N ASP A 189 23.52 -12.07 -47.30
CA ASP A 189 24.08 -10.87 -46.64
C ASP A 189 23.63 -9.56 -47.32
N SER A 190 23.44 -9.59 -48.65
CA SER A 190 22.94 -8.44 -49.42
C SER A 190 21.42 -8.24 -49.36
N ARG A 191 20.64 -9.25 -48.93
CA ARG A 191 19.17 -9.14 -48.72
C ARG A 191 18.80 -8.73 -47.31
N ALA A 192 19.69 -8.93 -46.33
CA ALA A 192 19.51 -8.48 -44.95
C ALA A 192 19.60 -6.95 -44.81
N ASP A 193 20.36 -6.29 -45.71
CA ASP A 193 20.58 -4.84 -45.68
C ASP A 193 19.35 -3.99 -46.06
N ASP A 194 18.31 -4.60 -46.64
CA ASP A 194 17.08 -3.91 -47.09
C ASP A 194 15.85 -4.13 -46.17
N LEU A 195 15.98 -4.93 -45.10
CA LEU A 195 14.89 -5.17 -44.15
C LEU A 195 14.74 -4.01 -43.17
N ARG A 196 13.51 -3.49 -43.05
CA ARG A 196 13.14 -2.34 -42.20
C ARG A 196 12.10 -2.68 -41.13
N PRO A 197 12.39 -3.62 -40.21
CA PRO A 197 11.39 -4.13 -39.27
C PRO A 197 10.91 -3.10 -38.25
N PHE A 198 11.76 -2.14 -37.84
CA PHE A 198 11.40 -1.12 -36.85
C PHE A 198 11.09 0.23 -37.51
N SER A 199 11.90 0.67 -38.49
CA SER A 199 11.64 1.95 -39.16
C SER A 199 10.31 1.99 -39.93
N SER A 200 9.80 0.84 -40.40
CA SER A 200 8.47 0.78 -41.04
C SER A 200 7.30 1.01 -40.07
N LEU A 201 7.53 0.85 -38.75
CA LEU A 201 6.53 1.10 -37.71
C LEU A 201 6.42 2.59 -37.37
N LEU A 202 7.47 3.35 -37.67
CA LEU A 202 7.59 4.76 -37.34
C LEU A 202 7.03 5.60 -38.49
N ASN A 203 5.96 6.35 -38.21
CA ASN A 203 5.52 7.42 -39.09
C ASN A 203 6.09 8.75 -38.55
N VAL A 204 6.38 9.69 -39.43
CA VAL A 204 6.82 11.03 -38.99
C VAL A 204 5.69 11.71 -38.23
N GLY A 205 5.96 12.16 -37.01
CA GLY A 205 4.98 12.87 -36.18
C GLY A 205 4.80 14.32 -36.61
N ASP A 206 3.71 14.94 -36.16
CA ASP A 206 3.43 16.36 -36.43
C ASP A 206 4.27 17.30 -35.57
N ILE A 207 4.80 16.78 -34.47
CA ILE A 207 5.62 17.49 -33.51
C ILE A 207 7.09 17.20 -33.81
N LEU A 208 7.92 18.23 -33.76
CA LEU A 208 9.35 18.09 -34.01
C LEU A 208 9.97 17.17 -32.95
N GLY A 209 10.71 16.14 -33.39
CA GLY A 209 11.29 15.15 -32.49
C GLY A 209 10.37 13.98 -32.13
N THR A 210 9.25 13.80 -32.84
CA THR A 210 8.29 12.71 -32.57
C THR A 210 8.10 11.77 -33.75
N TYR A 211 7.85 10.51 -33.42
CA TYR A 211 7.31 9.51 -34.33
C TYR A 211 5.90 9.12 -33.89
N LEU A 212 5.08 8.70 -34.84
CA LEU A 212 3.75 8.17 -34.66
C LEU A 212 3.75 6.68 -34.97
N VAL A 213 3.42 5.86 -33.96
CA VAL A 213 3.30 4.41 -34.12
C VAL A 213 1.84 4.02 -33.98
N ALA A 214 1.34 3.18 -34.89
CA ALA A 214 -0.03 2.69 -34.79
C ALA A 214 -0.20 1.86 -33.51
N ILE A 215 -1.33 1.98 -32.81
CA ILE A 215 -1.57 1.30 -31.53
C ILE A 215 -1.40 -0.24 -31.64
N GLU A 216 -1.72 -0.79 -32.81
CA GLU A 216 -1.57 -2.23 -33.13
C GLU A 216 -0.10 -2.68 -33.16
N ASP A 217 0.81 -1.75 -33.44
CA ASP A 217 2.25 -1.99 -33.63
C ASP A 217 3.09 -1.61 -32.40
N VAL A 218 2.49 -0.91 -31.42
CA VAL A 218 3.17 -0.49 -30.18
C VAL A 218 3.80 -1.66 -29.43
N PRO A 219 3.14 -2.82 -29.20
CA PRO A 219 3.75 -3.92 -28.47
C PRO A 219 5.00 -4.49 -29.17
N THR A 220 5.02 -4.48 -30.50
CA THR A 220 6.16 -4.92 -31.31
C THR A 220 7.30 -3.91 -31.22
N ALA A 221 6.99 -2.62 -31.30
CA ALA A 221 7.98 -1.56 -31.15
C ALA A 221 8.58 -1.54 -29.74
N GLU A 222 7.78 -1.70 -28.69
CA GLU A 222 8.26 -1.84 -27.30
C GLU A 222 9.20 -3.04 -27.13
N TYR A 223 8.86 -4.18 -27.72
CA TYR A 223 9.73 -5.35 -27.70
C TYR A 223 11.09 -5.05 -28.35
N PHE A 224 11.11 -4.40 -29.53
CA PHE A 224 12.37 -4.02 -30.18
C PHE A 224 13.19 -3.02 -29.35
N LEU A 225 12.54 -2.02 -28.74
CA LEU A 225 13.21 -1.04 -27.86
C LEU A 225 13.77 -1.67 -26.57
N SER A 226 13.22 -2.81 -26.13
CA SER A 226 13.72 -3.54 -24.95
C SER A 226 15.02 -4.32 -25.20
N LEU A 227 15.39 -4.54 -26.48
CA LEU A 227 16.60 -5.29 -26.83
C LEU A 227 17.86 -4.47 -26.53
N ALA A 228 18.78 -5.05 -25.77
CA ALA A 228 20.03 -4.38 -25.39
C ALA A 228 20.89 -3.95 -26.60
N ASP A 229 20.84 -4.69 -27.71
CA ASP A 229 21.58 -4.35 -28.92
C ASP A 229 20.96 -3.17 -29.69
N VAL A 230 19.65 -2.96 -29.55
CA VAL A 230 18.94 -1.79 -30.09
C VAL A 230 19.30 -0.55 -29.29
N GLN A 231 19.33 -0.66 -27.95
CA GLN A 231 19.74 0.45 -27.08
C GLN A 231 21.18 0.90 -27.36
N ARG A 232 22.10 -0.03 -27.68
CA ARG A 232 23.48 0.30 -28.08
C ARG A 232 23.58 0.94 -29.47
N ALA A 233 22.59 0.75 -30.32
CA ALA A 233 22.57 1.32 -31.67
C ALA A 233 22.08 2.77 -31.70
N PHE A 234 21.52 3.28 -30.60
CA PHE A 234 21.09 4.67 -30.50
C PHE A 234 22.25 5.66 -30.61
N PRO A 235 21.99 6.88 -31.14
CA PRO A 235 22.90 7.99 -31.01
C PRO A 235 23.27 8.22 -29.54
N ARG A 236 24.47 8.74 -29.29
CA ARG A 236 24.90 9.08 -27.93
C ARG A 236 23.97 10.15 -27.37
N ASP A 237 23.67 10.04 -26.08
CA ASP A 237 22.88 10.99 -25.31
C ASP A 237 21.43 11.12 -25.79
N GLN A 238 20.89 10.10 -26.49
CA GLN A 238 19.50 10.08 -26.98
C GLN A 238 18.76 8.82 -26.56
N VAL A 239 17.49 8.99 -26.15
CA VAL A 239 16.58 7.91 -25.80
C VAL A 239 15.21 8.12 -26.46
N MET A 240 14.55 7.03 -26.80
CA MET A 240 13.15 7.07 -27.23
C MET A 240 12.22 6.74 -26.06
N GLN A 241 11.22 7.59 -25.81
CA GLN A 241 10.23 7.37 -24.76
C GLN A 241 8.81 7.58 -25.28
N TRP A 242 7.91 6.71 -24.84
CA TRP A 242 6.50 6.72 -25.25
C TRP A 242 5.73 7.82 -24.54
N ALA A 243 4.79 8.45 -25.25
CA ALA A 243 3.79 9.30 -24.65
C ALA A 243 2.76 8.48 -23.88
N GLU A 244 2.17 9.04 -22.82
CA GLU A 244 1.05 8.38 -22.13
C GLU A 244 -0.24 8.44 -22.96
N ASP A 245 -0.50 9.59 -23.58
CA ASP A 245 -1.73 9.83 -24.34
C ASP A 245 -1.78 9.07 -25.68
N ILE A 246 -2.99 8.63 -26.02
CA ILE A 246 -3.32 8.02 -27.32
C ILE A 246 -3.99 9.06 -28.20
N GLU A 247 -3.50 9.19 -29.43
CA GLU A 247 -4.01 10.17 -30.39
C GLU A 247 -4.83 9.49 -31.49
N ALA A 248 -6.08 9.90 -31.67
CA ALA A 248 -6.96 9.36 -32.70
C ALA A 248 -6.78 10.15 -34.02
N ARG A 249 -6.29 9.48 -35.06
CA ARG A 249 -6.14 10.06 -36.41
C ARG A 249 -7.00 9.30 -37.42
N GLY A 250 -8.14 9.88 -37.76
CA GLY A 250 -9.10 9.28 -38.68
C GLY A 250 -9.74 8.01 -38.09
N ALA A 251 -9.50 6.86 -38.70
CA ALA A 251 -10.01 5.56 -38.25
C ALA A 251 -8.98 4.73 -37.46
N ARG A 252 -7.78 5.26 -37.21
CA ARG A 252 -6.69 4.57 -36.52
C ARG A 252 -6.21 5.39 -35.33
N ASN A 253 -5.78 4.68 -34.29
CA ASN A 253 -5.18 5.26 -33.09
C ASN A 253 -3.67 5.13 -33.17
N TYR A 254 -2.97 6.19 -32.76
CA TYR A 254 -1.53 6.27 -32.74
C TYR A 254 -1.03 6.65 -31.35
N LYS A 255 0.21 6.28 -31.06
CA LYS A 255 0.94 6.68 -29.86
C LYS A 255 2.20 7.42 -30.28
N TYR A 256 2.47 8.55 -29.62
CA TYR A 256 3.69 9.31 -29.88
C TYR A 256 4.90 8.63 -29.23
N LEU A 257 6.00 8.64 -29.96
CA LEU A 257 7.32 8.23 -29.50
C LEU A 257 8.25 9.44 -29.62
N TYR A 258 8.67 9.98 -28.48
CA TYR A 258 9.52 11.15 -28.41
C TYR A 258 10.99 10.76 -28.42
N VAL A 259 11.81 11.49 -29.17
CA VAL A 259 13.27 11.45 -29.07
C VAL A 259 13.70 12.49 -28.05
N LEU A 260 14.29 12.03 -26.96
CA LEU A 260 14.69 12.86 -25.83
C LEU A 260 16.19 12.76 -25.59
N GLU A 261 16.74 13.78 -24.95
CA GLU A 261 18.08 13.70 -24.36
C GLU A 261 18.10 12.63 -23.25
N GLU A 262 19.14 11.80 -23.20
CA GLU A 262 19.23 10.68 -22.25
C GLU A 262 19.27 11.18 -20.80
N ASP A 263 20.15 12.16 -20.54
CA ASP A 263 20.35 12.75 -19.23
C ASP A 263 19.28 13.83 -18.91
N PRO A 264 18.53 13.71 -17.79
CA PRO A 264 17.61 14.74 -17.39
C PRO A 264 18.37 15.97 -16.84
N PHE A 265 17.97 17.16 -17.29
CA PHE A 265 18.56 18.40 -16.77
C PHE A 265 17.98 18.80 -15.41
N LEU A 266 16.81 18.25 -15.03
CA LEU A 266 16.14 18.46 -13.74
C LEU A 266 15.36 17.21 -13.34
N THR A 267 15.36 16.86 -12.05
CA THR A 267 14.57 15.75 -11.47
C THR A 267 13.52 16.27 -10.49
N GLY A 268 12.57 15.39 -10.13
CA GLY A 268 11.51 15.65 -9.18
C GLY A 268 11.97 16.01 -7.75
N ASP A 269 13.22 15.73 -7.38
CA ASP A 269 13.76 16.03 -6.03
C ASP A 269 13.74 17.54 -5.69
N LEU A 270 13.67 18.38 -6.73
CA LEU A 270 13.65 19.83 -6.60
C LEU A 270 12.23 20.42 -6.60
N LEU A 271 11.20 19.58 -6.57
CA LEU A 271 9.81 19.99 -6.37
C LEU A 271 9.55 20.39 -4.91
N GLU A 272 8.87 21.52 -4.73
CA GLU A 272 8.43 22.01 -3.42
C GLU A 272 6.92 21.79 -3.22
N ASN A 273 6.12 21.89 -4.29
CA ASN A 273 4.68 21.67 -4.24
C ASN A 273 4.11 21.21 -5.59
N ALA A 274 2.98 20.49 -5.56
CA ALA A 274 2.20 20.17 -6.74
C ALA A 274 0.70 20.18 -6.39
N THR A 275 -0.11 20.76 -7.27
CA THR A 275 -1.55 20.95 -7.06
C THR A 275 -2.32 20.62 -8.32
N ALA A 276 -3.39 19.83 -8.18
CA ALA A 276 -4.29 19.54 -9.28
C ALA A 276 -5.25 20.72 -9.52
N GLY A 277 -5.54 20.98 -10.78
CA GLY A 277 -6.50 21.98 -11.20
C GLY A 277 -7.13 21.60 -12.54
N ARG A 278 -8.07 22.42 -12.98
CA ARG A 278 -8.57 22.38 -14.35
C ARG A 278 -8.20 23.67 -15.06
N ASP A 279 -7.79 23.53 -16.32
CA ASP A 279 -7.61 24.68 -17.19
C ASP A 279 -8.98 25.36 -17.42
N PRO A 280 -9.13 26.66 -17.07
CA PRO A 280 -10.35 27.42 -17.33
C PRO A 280 -10.74 27.49 -18.82
N GLN A 281 -9.79 27.35 -19.74
CA GLN A 281 -10.03 27.54 -21.17
C GLN A 281 -10.47 26.26 -21.88
N PHE A 282 -9.77 25.15 -21.62
CA PHE A 282 -10.02 23.87 -22.30
C PHE A 282 -10.71 22.83 -21.41
N ASN A 283 -10.97 23.14 -20.14
CA ASN A 283 -11.54 22.23 -19.14
C ASN A 283 -10.77 20.90 -19.05
N GLN A 284 -9.46 20.95 -19.31
CA GLN A 284 -8.55 19.82 -19.20
C GLN A 284 -7.97 19.75 -17.79
N SER A 285 -7.72 18.54 -17.30
CA SER A 285 -7.07 18.34 -16.00
C SER A 285 -5.58 18.65 -16.12
N GLN A 286 -5.05 19.42 -15.17
CA GLN A 286 -3.64 19.83 -15.16
C GLN A 286 -3.07 19.75 -13.75
N VAL A 287 -1.77 19.47 -13.66
CA VAL A 287 -1.02 19.50 -12.40
C VAL A 287 -0.05 20.68 -12.43
N GLN A 288 -0.29 21.66 -11.58
CA GLN A 288 0.59 22.81 -11.39
C GLN A 288 1.65 22.46 -10.37
N PHE A 289 2.91 22.61 -10.73
CA PHE A 289 4.03 22.34 -9.84
C PHE A 289 4.83 23.61 -9.54
N GLU A 290 5.41 23.65 -8.35
CA GLU A 290 6.31 24.69 -7.87
C GLU A 290 7.63 24.05 -7.48
N LEU A 291 8.72 24.55 -8.07
CA LEU A 291 10.08 24.15 -7.83
C LEU A 291 10.67 24.96 -6.67
N SER A 292 11.60 24.34 -5.96
CA SER A 292 12.44 25.00 -4.98
C SER A 292 13.23 26.16 -5.59
N ARG A 293 13.75 27.07 -4.75
CA ARG A 293 14.62 28.18 -5.21
C ARG A 293 15.83 27.72 -6.01
N ALA A 294 16.37 26.52 -5.74
CA ALA A 294 17.48 25.96 -6.50
C ALA A 294 17.00 25.46 -7.87
N GLY A 295 15.94 24.65 -7.90
CA GLY A 295 15.34 24.13 -9.13
C GLY A 295 14.85 25.24 -10.05
N GLY A 296 14.19 26.28 -9.52
CA GLY A 296 13.74 27.42 -10.31
C GLY A 296 14.86 28.21 -10.98
N ARG A 297 16.07 28.27 -10.40
CA ARG A 297 17.24 28.91 -11.05
C ARG A 297 17.76 28.07 -12.21
N GLN A 298 17.90 26.75 -12.00
CA GLN A 298 18.35 25.81 -13.01
C GLN A 298 17.36 25.75 -14.19
N PHE A 299 16.07 25.64 -13.88
CA PHE A 299 14.99 25.65 -14.87
C PHE A 299 14.95 26.97 -15.65
N SER A 300 15.12 28.11 -14.97
CA SER A 300 15.16 29.42 -15.63
C SER A 300 16.37 29.60 -16.53
N GLN A 301 17.54 29.11 -16.13
CA GLN A 301 18.75 29.16 -16.95
C GLN A 301 18.66 28.25 -18.17
N PHE A 302 18.05 27.07 -18.01
CA PHE A 302 17.86 26.10 -19.09
C PHE A 302 16.85 26.59 -20.14
N THR A 303 15.67 27.01 -19.69
CA THR A 303 14.60 27.53 -20.59
C THR A 303 15.01 28.81 -21.31
N ALA A 304 15.92 29.62 -20.73
CA ALA A 304 16.46 30.79 -21.40
C ALA A 304 17.34 30.48 -22.63
N GLN A 305 17.91 29.28 -22.70
CA GLN A 305 18.80 28.85 -23.78
C GLN A 305 18.08 28.05 -24.87
N HIS A 306 16.93 27.46 -24.53
CA HIS A 306 16.16 26.54 -25.39
C HIS A 306 14.77 27.11 -25.75
N VAL A 307 14.69 28.42 -26.03
CA VAL A 307 13.43 29.06 -26.41
C VAL A 307 13.04 28.60 -27.82
N GLY A 308 11.84 28.02 -27.95
CA GLY A 308 11.34 27.42 -29.18
C GLY A 308 11.41 25.89 -29.22
N ASP A 309 12.17 25.27 -28.31
CA ASP A 309 12.29 23.82 -28.22
C ASP A 309 11.15 23.22 -27.36
N TYR A 310 10.92 21.92 -27.55
CA TYR A 310 9.94 21.16 -26.76
C TYR A 310 10.59 20.61 -25.50
N LEU A 311 9.89 20.73 -24.37
CA LEU A 311 10.33 20.26 -23.07
C LEU A 311 9.48 19.06 -22.65
N ALA A 312 10.06 17.87 -22.64
CA ALA A 312 9.36 16.67 -22.19
C ALA A 312 9.36 16.58 -20.66
N ILE A 313 8.18 16.35 -20.10
CA ILE A 313 7.96 16.02 -18.71
C ILE A 313 7.68 14.52 -18.65
N VAL A 314 8.63 13.78 -18.08
CA VAL A 314 8.65 12.32 -18.08
C VAL A 314 8.36 11.82 -16.67
N LEU A 315 7.44 10.88 -16.53
CA LEU A 315 7.13 10.21 -15.28
C LEU A 315 7.30 8.70 -15.47
N ASP A 316 8.16 8.08 -14.65
CA ASP A 316 8.41 6.63 -14.67
C ASP A 316 8.78 6.08 -16.08
N GLY A 317 9.41 6.92 -16.91
CA GLY A 317 9.85 6.58 -18.28
C GLY A 317 8.83 6.87 -19.39
N GLN A 318 7.66 7.42 -19.06
CA GLN A 318 6.62 7.81 -20.02
C GLN A 318 6.49 9.33 -20.08
N VAL A 319 6.33 9.88 -21.28
CA VAL A 319 6.15 11.32 -21.51
C VAL A 319 4.71 11.69 -21.20
N MET A 320 4.51 12.46 -20.12
CA MET A 320 3.20 12.95 -19.70
C MET A 320 2.77 14.14 -20.55
N SER A 321 3.70 15.09 -20.78
CA SER A 321 3.44 16.26 -21.61
C SER A 321 4.74 16.79 -22.22
N ALA A 322 4.63 17.44 -23.38
CA ALA A 322 5.75 18.06 -24.07
C ALA A 322 5.40 19.49 -24.54
N PRO A 323 5.29 20.48 -23.64
CA PRO A 323 5.02 21.86 -24.03
C PRO A 323 6.22 22.54 -24.72
N VAL A 324 5.94 23.52 -25.57
CA VAL A 324 6.96 24.39 -26.18
C VAL A 324 7.42 25.47 -25.18
N ILE A 325 8.73 25.67 -25.08
CA ILE A 325 9.31 26.75 -24.29
C ILE A 325 9.13 28.08 -25.04
N ARG A 326 8.15 28.89 -24.61
CA ARG A 326 7.86 30.20 -25.25
C ARG A 326 8.73 31.34 -24.73
N ASP A 327 9.02 31.30 -23.44
CA ASP A 327 9.75 32.33 -22.72
C ASP A 327 10.57 31.68 -21.60
N ARG A 328 11.43 32.46 -20.95
CA ARG A 328 12.12 32.05 -19.73
C ARG A 328 11.10 31.77 -18.61
N ILE A 329 11.02 30.52 -18.17
CA ILE A 329 10.12 30.11 -17.09
C ILE A 329 10.85 30.20 -15.75
N GLY A 330 10.14 30.61 -14.71
CA GLY A 330 10.66 30.70 -13.34
C GLY A 330 10.57 29.36 -12.60
N ALA A 331 10.09 29.42 -11.37
CA ALA A 331 9.94 28.24 -10.50
C ALA A 331 8.60 27.52 -10.64
N ARG A 332 7.70 27.93 -11.54
CA ARG A 332 6.35 27.36 -11.67
C ARG A 332 6.13 26.83 -13.06
N GLY A 333 5.52 25.66 -13.15
CA GLY A 333 5.12 25.03 -14.40
C GLY A 333 3.79 24.29 -14.25
N GLN A 334 3.31 23.78 -15.38
CA GLN A 334 2.10 22.96 -15.43
C GLN A 334 2.37 21.72 -16.27
N ILE A 335 1.79 20.59 -15.85
CA ILE A 335 1.75 19.32 -16.57
C ILE A 335 0.31 19.17 -17.06
N GLU A 336 0.15 19.03 -18.37
CA GLU A 336 -1.16 18.80 -19.00
C GLU A 336 -1.40 17.29 -19.07
N MET A 337 -2.56 16.81 -18.63
CA MET A 337 -2.86 15.37 -18.52
C MET A 337 -3.69 14.84 -19.70
N GLY A 338 -3.73 15.57 -20.82
CA GLY A 338 -4.55 15.20 -21.97
C GLY A 338 -6.04 15.49 -21.84
N SER A 339 -6.78 15.25 -22.93
CA SER A 339 -8.23 15.50 -22.97
C SER A 339 -9.03 14.29 -22.45
N GLY A 340 -9.86 14.50 -21.43
CA GLY A 340 -10.79 13.47 -20.92
C GLY A 340 -10.41 12.86 -19.57
N THR A 341 -9.23 13.19 -19.05
CA THR A 341 -8.67 12.66 -17.81
C THR A 341 -9.41 13.23 -16.60
N PRO A 342 -9.95 12.40 -15.69
CA PRO A 342 -10.62 12.85 -14.47
C PRO A 342 -9.74 13.78 -13.62
N LEU A 343 -10.36 14.74 -12.92
CA LEU A 343 -9.64 15.63 -11.98
C LEU A 343 -9.00 14.84 -10.83
N GLU A 344 -9.60 13.69 -10.51
CA GLU A 344 -9.15 12.78 -9.46
C GLU A 344 -7.77 12.16 -9.79
N GLU A 345 -7.54 11.72 -11.03
CA GLU A 345 -6.22 11.22 -11.47
C GLU A 345 -5.14 12.31 -11.42
N ALA A 346 -5.50 13.56 -11.75
CA ALA A 346 -4.59 14.69 -11.59
C ALA A 346 -4.28 14.98 -10.11
N ALA A 347 -5.25 14.79 -9.20
CA ALA A 347 -5.04 14.89 -7.76
C ALA A 347 -4.12 13.79 -7.24
N ASP A 348 -4.29 12.56 -7.72
CA ASP A 348 -3.45 11.42 -7.38
C ASP A 348 -2.02 11.63 -7.89
N LEU A 349 -1.84 12.16 -9.11
CA LEU A 349 -0.50 12.53 -9.59
C LEU A 349 0.14 13.64 -8.75
N ALA A 350 -0.60 14.73 -8.47
CA ALA A 350 -0.10 15.83 -7.66
C ALA A 350 0.30 15.38 -6.23
N LEU A 351 -0.46 14.46 -5.66
CA LEU A 351 -0.15 13.80 -4.40
C LEU A 351 1.19 13.06 -4.46
N VAL A 352 1.35 12.20 -5.45
CA VAL A 352 2.53 11.35 -5.59
C VAL A 352 3.77 12.21 -5.90
N LEU A 353 3.66 13.27 -6.70
CA LEU A 353 4.74 14.23 -6.97
C LEU A 353 5.19 15.00 -5.73
N ARG A 354 4.26 15.39 -4.84
CA ARG A 354 4.62 16.05 -3.55
C ARG A 354 5.34 15.12 -2.60
N ALA A 355 4.98 13.83 -2.62
CA ALA A 355 5.60 12.83 -1.77
C ALA A 355 7.03 12.48 -2.17
N GLY A 356 7.37 12.69 -3.45
CA GLY A 356 8.66 12.35 -4.03
C GLY A 356 8.73 10.92 -4.56
N ALA A 357 9.81 10.64 -5.28
CA ALA A 357 10.06 9.36 -5.91
C ALA A 357 10.50 8.30 -4.91
N LEU A 358 10.07 7.05 -5.12
CA LEU A 358 10.57 5.91 -4.35
C LEU A 358 12.04 5.63 -4.72
N PRO A 359 12.92 5.39 -3.73
CA PRO A 359 14.35 5.16 -3.98
C PRO A 359 14.64 3.82 -4.68
N ALA A 360 13.70 2.89 -4.65
CA ALA A 360 13.73 1.62 -5.36
C ALA A 360 12.32 1.17 -5.70
N ARG A 361 12.23 0.28 -6.70
CA ARG A 361 10.96 -0.37 -7.05
C ARG A 361 10.51 -1.24 -5.90
N ILE A 362 9.21 -1.26 -5.65
CA ILE A 362 8.58 -2.12 -4.66
C ILE A 362 7.68 -3.13 -5.34
N THR A 363 7.67 -4.35 -4.84
CA THR A 363 6.79 -5.42 -5.30
C THR A 363 5.83 -5.81 -4.20
N VAL A 364 4.61 -6.20 -4.56
CA VAL A 364 3.61 -6.69 -3.60
C VAL A 364 3.76 -8.20 -3.45
N ILE A 365 4.13 -8.65 -2.24
CA ILE A 365 4.23 -10.08 -1.91
C ILE A 365 2.86 -10.64 -1.55
N GLU A 366 2.09 -9.88 -0.77
CA GLU A 366 0.82 -10.32 -0.22
C GLU A 366 -0.15 -9.14 -0.17
N GLU A 367 -1.38 -9.41 -0.62
CA GLU A 367 -2.48 -8.47 -0.60
C GLU A 367 -3.70 -9.16 -0.01
N ARG A 368 -4.32 -8.52 0.99
CA ARG A 368 -5.60 -8.94 1.55
C ARG A 368 -6.49 -7.72 1.67
N THR A 369 -7.57 -7.72 0.90
CA THR A 369 -8.61 -6.71 1.01
C THR A 369 -9.81 -7.33 1.69
N VAL A 370 -10.23 -6.73 2.81
CA VAL A 370 -11.41 -7.17 3.56
C VAL A 370 -12.50 -6.15 3.33
N GLY A 371 -13.57 -6.59 2.65
CA GLY A 371 -14.73 -5.75 2.40
C GLY A 371 -15.45 -5.35 3.70
N PRO A 372 -15.98 -4.12 3.82
CA PRO A 372 -16.66 -3.64 5.02
C PRO A 372 -17.85 -4.52 5.45
N SER A 373 -18.52 -5.17 4.50
CA SER A 373 -19.67 -6.06 4.77
C SER A 373 -19.28 -7.29 5.59
N LEU A 374 -18.09 -7.85 5.34
CA LEU A 374 -17.61 -9.04 6.06
C LEU A 374 -17.28 -8.70 7.53
N GLY A 375 -16.75 -7.50 7.75
CA GLY A 375 -16.51 -6.95 9.08
C GLY A 375 -17.79 -6.67 9.83
N GLN A 376 -18.77 -6.02 9.18
CA GLN A 376 -20.07 -5.72 9.79
C GLN A 376 -20.84 -6.98 10.18
N ASP A 377 -20.88 -8.01 9.32
CA ASP A 377 -21.54 -9.28 9.63
C ASP A 377 -20.89 -9.96 10.86
N SER A 378 -19.56 -9.89 10.96
CA SER A 378 -18.80 -10.43 12.09
C SER A 378 -19.06 -9.64 13.38
N ILE A 379 -19.20 -8.31 13.28
CA ILE A 379 -19.57 -7.45 14.41
C ILE A 379 -20.96 -7.80 14.90
N ASP A 380 -21.94 -7.88 14.01
CA ASP A 380 -23.34 -8.10 14.38
C ASP A 380 -23.50 -9.47 15.04
N GLN A 381 -22.92 -10.52 14.46
CA GLN A 381 -22.93 -11.85 15.06
C GLN A 381 -22.16 -11.91 16.39
N GLY A 382 -21.00 -11.24 16.48
CA GLY A 382 -20.19 -11.15 17.68
C GLY A 382 -20.90 -10.40 18.82
N GLN A 383 -21.60 -9.32 18.52
CA GLN A 383 -22.41 -8.58 19.48
C GLN A 383 -23.57 -9.43 20.00
N VAL A 384 -24.31 -10.11 19.12
CA VAL A 384 -25.41 -10.99 19.52
C VAL A 384 -24.90 -12.13 20.40
N ALA A 385 -23.82 -12.82 19.99
CA ALA A 385 -23.23 -13.90 20.79
C ALA A 385 -22.73 -13.41 22.15
N GLY A 386 -22.08 -12.24 22.19
CA GLY A 386 -21.60 -11.61 23.41
C GLY A 386 -22.72 -11.23 24.38
N ILE A 387 -23.81 -10.63 23.88
CA ILE A 387 -24.97 -10.25 24.69
C ILE A 387 -25.67 -11.50 25.26
N VAL A 388 -25.91 -12.52 24.42
CA VAL A 388 -26.55 -13.76 24.87
C VAL A 388 -25.69 -14.46 25.92
N GLY A 389 -24.37 -14.55 25.70
CA GLY A 389 -23.41 -15.10 26.67
C GLY A 389 -23.42 -14.33 27.99
N MET A 390 -23.37 -12.99 27.94
CA MET A 390 -23.41 -12.14 29.13
C MET A 390 -24.71 -12.33 29.93
N ILE A 391 -25.87 -12.41 29.26
CA ILE A 391 -27.16 -12.64 29.92
C ILE A 391 -27.16 -14.01 30.63
N MET A 392 -26.70 -15.07 29.96
CA MET A 392 -26.63 -16.41 30.58
C MET A 392 -25.73 -16.42 31.81
N VAL A 393 -24.55 -15.79 31.73
CA VAL A 393 -23.62 -15.68 32.87
C VAL A 393 -24.25 -14.92 34.04
N VAL A 394 -24.91 -13.79 33.77
CA VAL A 394 -25.63 -13.01 34.80
C VAL A 394 -26.73 -13.84 35.45
N LEU A 395 -27.53 -14.57 34.67
CA LEU A 395 -28.61 -15.42 35.18
C LEU A 395 -28.08 -16.53 36.08
N ILE A 396 -27.04 -17.25 35.66
CA ILE A 396 -26.42 -18.33 36.45
C ILE A 396 -25.85 -17.78 37.75
N MET A 397 -25.15 -16.65 37.69
CA MET A 397 -24.55 -16.03 38.88
C MET A 397 -25.60 -15.63 39.92
N ILE A 398 -26.70 -15.02 39.47
CA ILE A 398 -27.79 -14.62 40.37
C ILE A 398 -28.55 -15.85 40.90
N ALA A 399 -28.81 -16.85 40.06
CA ALA A 399 -29.55 -18.04 40.46
C ALA A 399 -28.77 -18.89 41.49
N TYR A 400 -27.48 -19.11 41.25
CA TYR A 400 -26.65 -19.99 42.10
C TYR A 400 -26.11 -19.28 43.35
N TYR A 401 -25.66 -18.02 43.22
CA TYR A 401 -25.03 -17.26 44.32
C TYR A 401 -25.92 -16.20 44.97
N ARG A 402 -27.18 -16.06 44.51
CA ARG A 402 -28.19 -15.16 45.11
C ARG A 402 -27.65 -13.72 45.27
N MET A 403 -27.58 -13.21 46.51
CA MET A 403 -27.10 -11.84 46.78
C MET A 403 -25.63 -11.65 46.45
N ALA A 404 -24.77 -12.66 46.68
CA ALA A 404 -23.38 -12.61 46.26
C ALA A 404 -23.26 -12.53 44.72
N GLY A 405 -24.15 -13.23 44.01
CA GLY A 405 -24.29 -13.14 42.56
C GLY A 405 -24.61 -11.72 42.08
N VAL A 406 -25.55 -11.03 42.72
CA VAL A 406 -25.87 -9.63 42.39
C VAL A 406 -24.67 -8.70 42.60
N LEU A 407 -23.91 -8.90 43.68
CA LEU A 407 -22.69 -8.13 43.93
C LEU A 407 -21.62 -8.40 42.85
N ALA A 408 -21.43 -9.66 42.43
CA ALA A 408 -20.52 -10.01 41.34
C ALA A 408 -20.94 -9.36 40.00
N VAL A 409 -22.22 -9.39 39.66
CA VAL A 409 -22.74 -8.76 38.43
C VAL A 409 -22.52 -7.25 38.44
N SER A 410 -22.73 -6.59 39.59
CA SER A 410 -22.43 -5.16 39.72
C SER A 410 -20.92 -4.85 39.56
N ALA A 411 -20.06 -5.72 40.09
CA ALA A 411 -18.61 -5.60 39.91
C ALA A 411 -18.19 -5.89 38.46
N LEU A 412 -18.89 -6.80 37.77
CA LEU A 412 -18.69 -7.07 36.35
C LEU A 412 -19.03 -5.84 35.50
N GLY A 413 -20.09 -5.10 35.82
CA GLY A 413 -20.41 -3.83 35.13
C GLY A 413 -19.30 -2.78 35.29
N VAL A 414 -18.76 -2.63 36.50
CA VAL A 414 -17.60 -1.77 36.75
C VAL A 414 -16.39 -2.26 35.94
N TYR A 415 -16.11 -3.56 35.96
CA TYR A 415 -15.05 -4.18 35.18
C TYR A 415 -15.16 -3.88 33.68
N SER A 416 -16.34 -4.02 33.08
CA SER A 416 -16.55 -3.74 31.66
C SER A 416 -16.22 -2.28 31.30
N ILE A 417 -16.62 -1.32 32.14
CA ILE A 417 -16.28 0.10 31.95
C ILE A 417 -14.77 0.32 32.05
N LEU A 418 -14.11 -0.34 33.02
CA LEU A 418 -12.66 -0.22 33.21
C LEU A 418 -11.87 -0.78 32.03
N VAL A 419 -12.27 -1.94 31.49
CA VAL A 419 -11.61 -2.56 30.32
C VAL A 419 -11.79 -1.67 29.09
N LEU A 420 -13.03 -1.28 28.76
CA LEU A 420 -13.30 -0.45 27.59
C LEU A 420 -12.65 0.93 27.70
N GLY A 421 -12.71 1.56 28.87
CA GLY A 421 -12.04 2.84 29.12
C GLY A 421 -10.52 2.75 29.02
N SER A 422 -9.92 1.65 29.46
CA SER A 422 -8.47 1.43 29.35
C SER A 422 -8.03 1.22 27.90
N LEU A 423 -8.81 0.48 27.11
CA LEU A 423 -8.58 0.32 25.67
C LEU A 423 -8.62 1.65 24.94
N ALA A 424 -9.66 2.46 25.19
CA ALA A 424 -9.79 3.81 24.63
C ALA A 424 -8.66 4.75 25.12
N GLY A 425 -8.28 4.64 26.39
CA GLY A 425 -7.24 5.46 27.01
C GLY A 425 -5.86 5.31 26.35
N ILE A 426 -5.48 4.06 26.05
CA ILE A 426 -4.20 3.69 25.44
C ILE A 426 -4.23 3.83 23.90
N GLY A 427 -5.43 3.90 23.30
CA GLY A 427 -5.58 3.91 21.85
C GLY A 427 -5.31 2.53 21.24
N ALA A 428 -5.66 1.47 21.95
CA ALA A 428 -5.56 0.11 21.43
C ALA A 428 -6.63 -0.16 20.38
N THR A 429 -6.28 -0.87 19.32
CA THR A 429 -7.21 -1.27 18.26
C THR A 429 -8.00 -2.51 18.65
N LEU A 430 -9.32 -2.44 18.49
CA LEU A 430 -10.25 -3.54 18.71
C LEU A 430 -10.44 -4.29 17.39
N THR A 431 -10.11 -5.58 17.34
CA THR A 431 -10.24 -6.46 16.17
C THR A 431 -11.31 -7.54 16.42
N VAL A 432 -11.69 -8.34 15.42
CA VAL A 432 -12.60 -9.49 15.63
C VAL A 432 -12.02 -10.47 16.67
N PRO A 433 -10.74 -10.90 16.58
CA PRO A 433 -10.11 -11.64 17.66
C PRO A 433 -10.10 -10.87 18.99
N GLY A 434 -9.87 -9.55 18.96
CA GLY A 434 -9.98 -8.69 20.15
C GLY A 434 -11.33 -8.80 20.87
N ILE A 435 -12.44 -8.86 20.13
CA ILE A 435 -13.78 -9.09 20.70
C ILE A 435 -13.85 -10.46 21.38
N ALA A 436 -13.28 -11.51 20.77
CA ALA A 436 -13.20 -12.83 21.40
C ALA A 436 -12.36 -12.79 22.70
N GLY A 437 -11.27 -12.02 22.71
CA GLY A 437 -10.43 -11.75 23.90
C GLY A 437 -11.20 -11.07 25.02
N LEU A 438 -12.05 -10.08 24.69
CA LEU A 438 -12.96 -9.44 25.65
C LEU A 438 -13.98 -10.43 26.22
N ILE A 439 -14.62 -11.25 25.37
CA ILE A 439 -15.58 -12.27 25.80
C ILE A 439 -14.91 -13.29 26.73
N LEU A 440 -13.71 -13.77 26.38
CA LEU A 440 -12.93 -14.67 27.22
C LEU A 440 -12.59 -14.03 28.57
N SER A 441 -12.19 -12.75 28.56
CA SER A 441 -11.85 -12.01 29.77
C SER A 441 -13.06 -11.78 30.70
N ILE A 442 -14.26 -11.60 30.14
CA ILE A 442 -15.51 -11.56 30.91
C ILE A 442 -15.74 -12.89 31.63
N GLY A 443 -15.53 -14.03 30.95
CA GLY A 443 -15.63 -15.35 31.56
C GLY A 443 -14.66 -15.54 32.74
N MET A 444 -13.39 -15.17 32.53
CA MET A 444 -12.35 -15.23 33.59
C MET A 444 -12.64 -14.28 34.76
N ALA A 445 -13.18 -13.09 34.49
CA ALA A 445 -13.57 -12.14 35.53
C ALA A 445 -14.69 -12.69 36.43
N VAL A 446 -15.60 -13.51 35.87
CA VAL A 446 -16.63 -14.19 36.65
C VAL A 446 -16.06 -15.40 37.40
N ASP A 447 -15.18 -16.17 36.79
CA ASP A 447 -14.49 -17.30 37.42
C ASP A 447 -13.73 -16.90 38.70
N ALA A 448 -13.03 -15.77 38.67
CA ALA A 448 -12.37 -15.22 39.86
C ALA A 448 -13.36 -14.96 41.01
N ASN A 449 -14.59 -14.50 40.71
CA ASN A 449 -15.62 -14.31 41.73
C ASN A 449 -16.17 -15.65 42.24
N VAL A 450 -16.33 -16.65 41.36
CA VAL A 450 -16.75 -18.02 41.73
C VAL A 450 -15.78 -18.65 42.72
N LEU A 451 -14.46 -18.60 42.45
CA LEU A 451 -13.43 -19.12 43.35
C LEU A 451 -13.49 -18.46 44.74
N ILE A 452 -13.69 -17.13 44.78
CA ILE A 452 -13.86 -16.41 46.04
C ILE A 452 -15.11 -16.90 46.78
N PHE A 453 -16.23 -17.07 46.07
CA PHE A 453 -17.50 -17.43 46.71
C PHE A 453 -17.51 -18.86 47.24
N GLU A 454 -16.94 -19.81 46.50
CA GLU A 454 -16.78 -21.18 46.99
C GLU A 454 -15.85 -21.23 48.20
N ARG A 455 -14.73 -20.48 48.18
CA ARG A 455 -13.85 -20.42 49.34
C ARG A 455 -14.54 -19.80 50.56
N ILE A 456 -15.39 -18.77 50.37
CA ILE A 456 -16.19 -18.20 51.45
C ILE A 456 -17.21 -19.21 51.99
N ARG A 457 -17.90 -19.96 51.12
CA ARG A 457 -18.82 -21.05 51.54
C ARG A 457 -18.09 -22.11 52.34
N GLU A 458 -16.92 -22.54 51.87
CA GLU A 458 -16.09 -23.51 52.58
C GLU A 458 -15.73 -23.01 53.99
N GLU A 459 -15.32 -21.76 54.16
CA GLU A 459 -15.01 -21.20 55.49
C GLU A 459 -16.26 -21.04 56.38
N LEU A 460 -17.44 -20.77 55.79
CA LEU A 460 -18.72 -20.74 56.53
C LEU A 460 -19.12 -22.14 57.01
N ASP A 461 -18.93 -23.17 56.19
CA ASP A 461 -19.23 -24.56 56.53
C ASP A 461 -18.31 -25.09 57.64
N HIS A 462 -17.07 -24.58 57.72
CA HIS A 462 -16.18 -24.80 58.87
C HIS A 462 -16.59 -24.03 60.14
N GLY A 463 -17.73 -23.34 60.14
CA GLY A 463 -18.31 -22.69 61.31
C GLY A 463 -17.70 -21.32 61.63
N ARG A 464 -16.94 -20.70 60.72
CA ARG A 464 -16.36 -19.37 60.94
C ARG A 464 -17.44 -18.29 60.86
N ALA A 465 -17.25 -17.22 61.62
CA ALA A 465 -18.19 -16.09 61.61
C ALA A 465 -18.25 -15.44 60.21
N PRO A 466 -19.42 -14.95 59.76
CA PRO A 466 -19.63 -14.40 58.42
C PRO A 466 -18.58 -13.38 57.93
N ARG A 467 -18.10 -12.50 58.83
CA ARG A 467 -17.07 -11.51 58.49
C ARG A 467 -15.68 -12.13 58.35
N THR A 468 -15.34 -13.04 59.26
CA THR A 468 -14.05 -13.75 59.26
C THR A 468 -13.93 -14.69 58.06
N ALA A 469 -15.00 -15.44 57.76
CA ALA A 469 -15.09 -16.30 56.59
C ALA A 469 -14.86 -15.54 55.27
N VAL A 470 -15.36 -14.29 55.19
CA VAL A 470 -15.12 -13.44 54.02
C VAL A 470 -13.67 -13.00 53.95
N ASP A 471 -13.09 -12.47 55.03
CA ASP A 471 -11.69 -12.02 55.01
C ASP A 471 -10.70 -13.16 54.72
N GLU A 472 -10.93 -14.35 55.28
CA GLU A 472 -10.11 -15.54 55.03
C GLU A 472 -10.39 -16.15 53.66
N GLY A 473 -11.64 -16.17 53.21
CA GLY A 473 -12.01 -16.62 51.87
C GLY A 473 -11.31 -15.82 50.78
N PHE A 474 -11.29 -14.48 50.89
CA PHE A 474 -10.52 -13.62 49.99
C PHE A 474 -9.01 -13.85 50.12
N GLY A 475 -8.49 -14.15 51.32
CA GLY A 475 -7.07 -14.42 51.55
C GLY A 475 -6.60 -15.73 50.90
N HIS A 476 -7.37 -16.80 51.04
CA HIS A 476 -7.06 -18.12 50.49
C HIS A 476 -7.31 -18.22 48.98
N ALA A 477 -8.34 -17.54 48.47
CA ALA A 477 -8.60 -17.50 47.03
C ALA A 477 -7.54 -16.68 46.27
N LEU A 478 -6.85 -15.75 46.94
CA LEU A 478 -5.90 -14.84 46.30
C LEU A 478 -4.79 -15.56 45.53
N SER A 479 -4.15 -16.58 46.11
CA SER A 479 -3.03 -17.26 45.45
C SER A 479 -3.48 -17.95 44.17
N ALA A 480 -4.60 -18.67 44.20
CA ALA A 480 -5.14 -19.35 43.02
C ALA A 480 -5.51 -18.36 41.90
N ILE A 481 -6.11 -17.21 42.25
CA ILE A 481 -6.48 -16.17 41.28
C ILE A 481 -5.24 -15.50 40.69
N VAL A 482 -4.22 -15.22 41.51
CA VAL A 482 -2.95 -14.67 41.06
C VAL A 482 -2.28 -15.64 40.08
N ASP A 483 -2.18 -16.92 40.44
CA ASP A 483 -1.49 -17.95 39.65
C ASP A 483 -2.15 -18.15 38.27
N ALA A 484 -3.48 -18.26 38.23
CA ALA A 484 -4.24 -18.40 36.99
C ALA A 484 -4.10 -17.17 36.08
N ASN A 485 -4.19 -15.96 36.64
CA ASN A 485 -4.08 -14.71 35.88
C ASN A 485 -2.66 -14.45 35.39
N ILE A 486 -1.63 -14.69 36.21
CA ILE A 486 -0.23 -14.50 35.80
C ILE A 486 0.12 -15.45 34.65
N THR A 487 -0.29 -16.73 34.74
CA THR A 487 -0.02 -17.71 33.67
C THR A 487 -0.65 -17.29 32.35
N THR A 488 -1.89 -16.78 32.41
CA THR A 488 -2.60 -16.30 31.22
C THR A 488 -2.02 -14.98 30.70
N LEU A 489 -1.58 -14.09 31.59
CA LEU A 489 -0.95 -12.82 31.23
C LEU A 489 0.41 -13.04 30.54
N ILE A 490 1.21 -14.00 31.00
CA ILE A 490 2.47 -14.37 30.34
C ILE A 490 2.17 -14.85 28.90
N THR A 491 1.15 -15.69 28.74
CA THR A 491 0.73 -16.17 27.42
C THR A 491 0.29 -15.01 26.52
N ALA A 492 -0.52 -14.08 27.05
CA ALA A 492 -0.94 -12.89 26.33
C ALA A 492 0.26 -11.99 25.93
N LEU A 493 1.26 -11.84 26.80
CA LEU A 493 2.46 -11.05 26.51
C LEU A 493 3.31 -11.68 25.40
N ILE A 494 3.43 -13.01 25.36
CA ILE A 494 4.10 -13.73 24.28
C ILE A 494 3.36 -13.51 22.97
N LEU A 495 2.03 -13.66 22.97
CA LEU A 495 1.20 -13.38 21.78
C LEU A 495 1.32 -11.92 21.33
N TYR A 496 1.48 -10.98 22.25
CA TYR A 496 1.70 -9.57 21.93
C TYR A 496 3.07 -9.31 21.27
N GLN A 497 4.12 -9.98 21.74
CA GLN A 497 5.48 -9.78 21.24
C GLN A 497 5.72 -10.41 19.86
N PHE A 498 5.12 -11.58 19.61
CA PHE A 498 5.35 -12.37 18.40
C PHE A 498 4.16 -12.39 17.43
N GLY A 499 2.97 -12.00 17.87
CA GLY A 499 1.79 -11.93 17.02
C GLY A 499 1.77 -10.68 16.14
N SER A 500 1.29 -10.83 14.90
CA SER A 500 1.01 -9.74 13.97
C SER A 500 -0.48 -9.38 13.95
N GLY A 501 -0.78 -8.14 13.53
CA GLY A 501 -2.11 -7.60 13.26
C GLY A 501 -3.21 -8.07 14.25
N PRO A 502 -4.15 -8.95 13.83
CA PRO A 502 -5.29 -9.37 14.65
C PRO A 502 -4.93 -10.10 15.95
N VAL A 503 -3.86 -10.92 15.95
CA VAL A 503 -3.41 -11.68 17.14
C VAL A 503 -2.88 -10.73 18.22
N ARG A 504 -2.22 -9.64 17.80
CA ARG A 504 -1.74 -8.61 18.71
C ARG A 504 -2.89 -7.83 19.35
N GLY A 505 -3.97 -7.59 18.58
CA GLY A 505 -5.22 -7.02 19.10
C GLY A 505 -5.88 -7.93 20.16
N PHE A 506 -5.96 -9.23 19.89
CA PHE A 506 -6.40 -10.23 20.89
C PHE A 506 -5.54 -10.19 22.16
N ALA A 507 -4.22 -10.19 22.01
CA ALA A 507 -3.29 -10.15 23.14
C ALA A 507 -3.46 -8.89 24.01
N TRP A 508 -3.68 -7.73 23.40
CA TRP A 508 -3.97 -6.47 24.11
C TRP A 508 -5.24 -6.54 24.94
N THR A 509 -6.35 -6.93 24.30
CA THR A 509 -7.65 -7.03 24.97
C THR A 509 -7.62 -8.03 26.12
N LEU A 510 -6.96 -9.17 25.92
CA LEU A 510 -6.77 -10.19 26.95
C LEU A 510 -5.91 -9.70 28.12
N SER A 511 -4.80 -9.02 27.84
CA SER A 511 -3.89 -8.51 28.89
C SER A 511 -4.58 -7.47 29.78
N ILE A 512 -5.26 -6.49 29.15
CA ILE A 512 -6.02 -5.47 29.87
C ILE A 512 -7.19 -6.13 30.62
N GLY A 513 -7.88 -7.06 29.98
CA GLY A 513 -8.97 -7.84 30.57
C GLY A 513 -8.53 -8.57 31.84
N ILE A 514 -7.37 -9.23 31.84
CA ILE A 514 -6.81 -9.94 32.99
C ILE A 514 -6.47 -8.96 34.12
N ILE A 515 -5.73 -7.89 33.83
CA ILE A 515 -5.33 -6.90 34.84
C ILE A 515 -6.55 -6.25 35.50
N MET A 516 -7.54 -5.87 34.70
CA MET A 516 -8.78 -5.26 35.21
C MET A 516 -9.64 -6.27 35.96
N SER A 517 -9.64 -7.55 35.55
CA SER A 517 -10.39 -8.61 36.25
C SER A 517 -9.83 -8.85 37.64
N PHE A 518 -8.50 -8.86 37.76
CA PHE A 518 -7.78 -8.98 39.02
C PHE A 518 -8.10 -7.82 39.97
N PHE A 519 -8.04 -6.59 39.45
CA PHE A 519 -8.45 -5.41 40.21
C PHE A 519 -9.92 -5.47 40.63
N SER A 520 -10.81 -5.88 39.72
CA SER A 520 -12.25 -6.00 40.01
C SER A 520 -12.51 -7.01 41.13
N ALA A 521 -12.00 -8.24 41.00
CA ALA A 521 -12.23 -9.29 41.98
C ALA A 521 -11.69 -8.92 43.38
N LEU A 522 -10.46 -8.41 43.47
CA LEU A 522 -9.83 -8.17 44.77
C LEU A 522 -10.20 -6.84 45.43
N PHE A 523 -10.47 -5.82 44.62
CA PHE A 523 -10.73 -4.48 45.13
C PHE A 523 -12.22 -4.12 45.04
N VAL A 524 -12.86 -4.31 43.89
CA VAL A 524 -14.26 -3.91 43.67
C VAL A 524 -15.21 -4.88 44.37
N THR A 525 -15.16 -6.18 44.04
CA THR A 525 -16.03 -7.21 44.64
C THR A 525 -15.85 -7.24 46.16
N ARG A 526 -14.61 -7.21 46.67
CA ARG A 526 -14.35 -7.14 48.12
C ARG A 526 -14.96 -5.90 48.77
N SER A 527 -14.87 -4.73 48.13
CA SER A 527 -15.46 -3.50 48.66
C SER A 527 -16.99 -3.56 48.72
N PHE A 528 -17.62 -4.17 47.71
CA PHE A 528 -19.06 -4.39 47.67
C PHE A 528 -19.52 -5.39 48.75
N PHE A 529 -18.75 -6.47 48.97
CA PHE A 529 -19.01 -7.42 50.05
C PHE A 529 -18.90 -6.79 51.44
N LEU A 530 -17.86 -6.01 51.68
CA LEU A 530 -17.71 -5.30 52.96
C LEU A 530 -18.83 -4.27 53.17
N LEU A 531 -19.28 -3.59 52.12
CA LEU A 531 -20.42 -2.67 52.18
C LEU A 531 -21.70 -3.42 52.56
N TYR A 532 -21.96 -4.57 51.93
CA TYR A 532 -23.10 -5.42 52.25
C TYR A 532 -23.07 -5.92 53.71
N LEU A 533 -21.91 -6.40 54.18
CA LEU A 533 -21.72 -6.84 55.57
C LEU A 533 -21.78 -5.71 56.59
N SER A 534 -21.49 -4.46 56.21
CA SER A 534 -21.60 -3.31 57.11
C SER A 534 -23.06 -2.95 57.42
N ARG A 535 -24.01 -3.35 56.57
CA ARG A 535 -25.45 -3.12 56.73
C ARG A 535 -26.18 -4.25 57.48
N LYS A 536 -25.53 -5.40 57.73
CA LYS A 536 -26.08 -6.55 58.47
C LYS A 536 -25.51 -6.68 59.89
N LYS A 537 -26.28 -7.26 60.81
CA LYS A 537 -25.81 -7.60 62.16
C LYS A 537 -24.86 -8.80 62.10
N THR A 538 -23.93 -8.90 63.05
CA THR A 538 -22.75 -9.79 63.03
C THR A 538 -23.06 -11.30 62.91
N THR A 539 -24.31 -11.70 63.16
CA THR A 539 -24.80 -13.08 63.17
C THR A 539 -25.79 -13.41 62.05
N ASP A 540 -26.14 -12.47 61.16
CA ASP A 540 -27.08 -12.76 60.08
C ASP A 540 -26.44 -13.64 58.99
N PRO A 541 -27.14 -14.68 58.49
CA PRO A 541 -26.60 -15.52 57.43
C PRO A 541 -26.35 -14.70 56.15
N ILE A 542 -25.22 -14.99 55.51
CA ILE A 542 -24.89 -14.46 54.19
C ILE A 542 -25.65 -15.32 53.18
N SER A 543 -26.38 -14.67 52.28
CA SER A 543 -26.98 -15.35 51.13
C SER A 543 -25.89 -15.45 50.06
N ILE A 544 -25.07 -16.50 50.13
CA ILE A 544 -24.02 -16.82 49.16
C ILE A 544 -24.28 -18.15 48.50
#